data_AF-A0AAV9RJA4-F1
#
_entry.id   AF-A0AAV9RJA4-F1
#
_cell.length_a   1.000
_cell.length_b   1.000
_cell.length_c   1.000
_cell.angle_alpha   90.00
_cell.angle_beta   90.00
_cell.angle_gamma   90.00
#
_symmetry.space_group_name_H-M   'P 1'
#
loop_
_entity.id
_entity.type
_entity.pdbx_description
1 polymer ?
#
loop_
_entity_poly.entity_id
_entity_poly.type
_entity_poly.pdbx_seq_one_letter_code
_entity_poly.pdbx_strand_id
1 'polypeptide(L)'
;MKAEFYGCSVSRLSHSSRHVTPAVSAPHYEGAAYSDLGSSDGPPRNWKGIGIAMVVILAVMSLVILSVVILTPDESHLLLRSHLTMEDLESDEFKVHDPCAAWLNNNEVAMRTREGHVLTFTLNNNITTTLLDNSSLDLTSAKFQVSADKRFVLLAYNIRPVFSQSFTASYAIYSVANGDLLELSPAERETTELQYASWGPQGNQLAFVFDGDIYYKPSVASNPLRLTSTDEDQKVVNGLSDWTYEEEVLLTYAAHWWSMDGARLAYLRINNSATPVMEVPHFLGGLYPSNMIFPYPKAGSSIPSVSLLVVNLYGPAHTLEMLPPDSLRARENYISMVNWISSTRLAVRWLNRAQNQSVLCVCEATTGACSEVSGCR
;
A
#
# COMPACT_ATOMS: atom_id res chain seq x y z
N MET A 1 -18.30 -2.52 8.61
CA MET A 1 -17.14 -1.81 8.03
C MET A 1 -16.31 -2.86 7.32
N LYS A 2 -15.80 -2.59 6.11
CA LYS A 2 -15.02 -3.58 5.34
C LYS A 2 -13.54 -3.19 5.32
N ALA A 3 -12.68 -4.19 5.42
CA ALA A 3 -11.27 -4.05 5.13
C ALA A 3 -11.01 -4.53 3.69
N GLU A 4 -10.84 -3.55 2.80
CA GLU A 4 -10.25 -3.74 1.47
C GLU A 4 -8.77 -3.34 1.55
N PHE A 5 -7.93 -3.86 0.65
CA PHE A 5 -6.47 -3.70 0.69
C PHE A 5 -6.00 -2.28 0.30
N TYR A 6 -6.31 -1.28 1.13
CA TYR A 6 -5.81 0.08 0.96
C TYR A 6 -4.38 0.21 1.50
N GLY A 7 -3.44 0.49 0.59
CA GLY A 7 -2.16 1.11 0.93
C GLY A 7 -2.06 2.45 0.20
N CYS A 8 -1.84 3.55 0.92
CA CYS A 8 -1.73 4.89 0.32
C CYS A 8 -0.39 5.56 0.63
N SER A 9 0.14 6.21 -0.41
CA SER A 9 1.51 6.71 -0.52
C SER A 9 1.79 8.00 0.24
N VAL A 10 3.05 8.24 0.60
CA VAL A 10 3.53 9.44 1.29
C VAL A 10 4.03 10.49 0.30
N SER A 11 3.54 11.72 0.43
CA SER A 11 3.84 12.84 -0.47
C SER A 11 5.25 13.41 -0.28
N ARG A 12 5.94 13.72 -1.38
CA ARG A 12 7.33 14.25 -1.36
C ARG A 12 7.34 15.79 -1.35
N LEU A 13 7.91 16.39 -0.31
CA LEU A 13 8.16 17.84 -0.22
C LEU A 13 9.59 18.18 -0.65
N SER A 14 9.77 19.27 -1.40
CA SER A 14 11.07 19.78 -1.82
C SER A 14 11.54 20.93 -0.93
N HIS A 15 12.86 21.10 -0.77
CA HIS A 15 13.41 22.29 -0.11
C HIS A 15 14.66 22.83 -0.81
N SER A 16 14.74 24.17 -0.81
CA SER A 16 15.76 24.97 -1.48
C SER A 16 16.90 25.27 -0.53
N SER A 17 18.14 25.15 -1.00
CA SER A 17 19.33 25.50 -0.22
C SER A 17 19.80 26.93 -0.55
N ARG A 18 20.24 27.69 0.46
CA ARG A 18 20.96 28.97 0.30
C ARG A 18 22.26 28.92 1.08
N HIS A 19 23.37 29.20 0.41
CA HIS A 19 24.67 29.44 1.05
C HIS A 19 24.75 30.85 1.64
N VAL A 20 25.46 30.98 2.76
CA VAL A 20 26.06 32.23 3.25
C VAL A 20 27.45 31.91 3.83
N THR A 21 28.45 32.69 3.44
CA THR A 21 29.80 32.73 4.04
C THR A 21 29.98 34.04 4.83
N PRO A 22 30.91 34.08 5.81
CA PRO A 22 32.13 34.92 5.66
C PRO A 22 33.40 34.18 6.12
N ALA A 23 34.59 34.36 5.53
CA ALA A 23 35.47 35.56 5.50
C ALA A 23 36.02 35.92 6.91
N VAL A 24 37.21 35.44 7.29
CA VAL A 24 38.57 35.98 7.01
C VAL A 24 39.04 37.07 7.99
N SER A 25 40.10 36.79 8.76
CA SER A 25 41.38 37.56 8.78
C SER A 25 42.21 37.32 10.05
N ALA A 26 43.54 37.19 9.88
CA ALA A 26 44.54 37.36 10.93
C ALA A 26 45.87 37.85 10.26
N PRO A 27 46.51 38.93 10.74
CA PRO A 27 47.71 39.46 10.09
C PRO A 27 49.03 38.99 10.73
N HIS A 28 50.03 38.85 9.85
CA HIS A 28 51.48 39.06 10.04
C HIS A 28 51.86 40.13 11.11
N TYR A 29 53.00 40.11 11.82
CA TYR A 29 54.41 40.31 11.40
C TYR A 29 55.31 40.30 12.69
N GLU A 30 56.65 40.24 12.76
CA GLU A 30 57.79 39.90 11.87
C GLU A 30 59.03 39.57 12.76
N GLY A 31 60.16 39.09 12.20
CA GLY A 31 61.47 39.04 12.88
C GLY A 31 62.31 37.80 12.52
N ALA A 32 63.16 37.82 11.48
CA ALA A 32 64.46 38.51 11.33
C ALA A 32 65.66 37.64 11.78
N ALA A 33 66.66 37.53 10.90
CA ALA A 33 67.87 36.71 11.08
C ALA A 33 68.94 37.43 11.93
N TYR A 34 69.89 36.68 12.49
CA TYR A 34 71.29 36.62 12.01
C TYR A 34 72.13 35.60 12.80
N SER A 35 73.25 35.18 12.20
CA SER A 35 74.35 34.37 12.76
C SER A 35 74.93 35.00 14.06
N ASP A 36 75.65 34.30 14.95
CA ASP A 36 76.82 33.48 14.65
C ASP A 36 77.30 32.63 15.87
N LEU A 37 78.41 31.90 15.68
CA LEU A 37 79.09 31.05 16.68
C LEU A 37 79.67 31.83 17.89
N GLY A 38 79.68 31.23 19.08
CA GLY A 38 80.52 31.72 20.19
C GLY A 38 80.20 31.17 21.59
N SER A 39 81.14 30.42 22.16
CA SER A 39 81.10 29.97 23.57
C SER A 39 81.36 31.11 24.57
N SER A 40 80.59 31.18 25.66
CA SER A 40 81.12 31.55 26.98
C SER A 40 80.16 31.14 28.10
N ASP A 41 80.70 30.74 29.26
CA ASP A 41 79.94 30.18 30.39
C ASP A 41 79.03 31.19 31.09
N GLY A 42 77.76 30.81 31.29
CA GLY A 42 76.85 31.47 32.23
C GLY A 42 77.01 30.89 33.66
N PRO A 43 76.69 31.66 34.71
CA PRO A 43 76.88 31.25 36.11
C PRO A 43 76.10 29.96 36.45
N PRO A 44 76.55 29.20 37.47
CA PRO A 44 76.09 27.83 37.71
C PRO A 44 74.57 27.77 37.93
N ARG A 45 73.85 27.33 36.89
CA ARG A 45 72.43 26.99 36.96
C ARG A 45 72.21 26.06 38.13
N ASN A 46 71.25 26.38 39.01
CA ASN A 46 70.86 25.46 40.08
C ASN A 46 69.99 24.34 39.46
N TRP A 47 70.67 23.38 38.81
CA TRP A 47 70.04 22.24 38.13
C TRP A 47 69.12 21.44 39.06
N LYS A 48 69.41 21.40 40.37
CA LYS A 48 68.54 20.77 41.37
C LYS A 48 67.23 21.55 41.57
N GLY A 49 67.31 22.88 41.74
CA GLY A 49 66.12 23.73 41.83
C GLY A 49 65.27 23.72 40.56
N ILE A 50 65.91 23.76 39.38
CA ILE A 50 65.24 23.67 38.08
C ILE A 50 64.57 22.30 37.90
N GLY A 51 65.25 21.21 38.28
CA GLY A 51 64.68 19.86 38.23
C GLY A 51 63.45 19.71 39.13
N ILE A 52 63.49 20.23 40.37
CA ILE A 52 62.34 20.21 41.28
C ILE A 52 61.18 21.04 40.72
N ALA A 53 61.45 22.24 40.19
CA ALA A 53 60.43 23.08 39.57
C ALA A 53 59.75 22.39 38.38
N MET A 54 60.52 21.74 37.50
CA MET A 54 59.99 20.96 36.38
C MET A 54 59.10 19.79 36.83
N VAL A 55 59.50 19.06 37.88
CA VAL A 55 58.69 17.96 38.43
C VAL A 55 57.38 18.47 39.02
N VAL A 56 57.40 19.60 39.74
CA VAL A 56 56.17 20.21 40.30
C VAL A 56 55.24 20.70 39.18
N ILE A 57 55.77 21.34 38.14
CA ILE A 57 54.97 21.78 36.99
C ILE A 57 54.33 20.57 36.28
N LEU A 58 55.08 19.49 36.03
CA LEU A 58 54.56 18.27 35.42
C LEU A 58 53.48 17.59 36.30
N ALA A 59 53.67 17.56 37.61
CA ALA A 59 52.67 17.02 38.54
C ALA A 59 51.37 17.85 38.55
N VAL A 60 51.47 19.19 38.59
CA VAL A 60 50.31 20.08 38.54
C VAL A 60 49.60 19.98 37.18
N MET A 61 50.34 19.97 36.07
CA MET A 61 49.77 19.78 34.73
C MET A 61 49.08 18.42 34.59
N SER A 62 49.66 17.34 35.14
CA SER A 62 49.03 16.02 35.19
C SER A 62 47.72 16.04 35.99
N LEU A 63 47.69 16.72 37.13
CA LEU A 63 46.48 16.90 37.96
C LEU A 63 45.40 17.70 37.23
N VAL A 64 45.77 18.78 36.53
CA VAL A 64 44.83 19.57 35.72
C VAL A 64 44.28 18.76 34.55
N ILE A 65 45.12 18.03 33.82
CA ILE A 65 44.69 17.16 32.72
C ILE A 65 43.73 16.07 33.23
N LEU A 66 44.08 15.40 34.33
CA LEU A 66 43.23 14.39 34.96
C LEU A 66 41.90 14.98 35.42
N SER A 67 41.92 16.17 36.03
CA SER A 67 40.71 16.88 36.47
C SER A 67 39.84 17.32 35.30
N VAL A 68 40.43 17.74 34.17
CA VAL A 68 39.67 18.05 32.95
C VAL A 68 39.01 16.78 32.44
N VAL A 69 39.76 15.70 32.22
CA VAL A 69 39.23 14.42 31.70
C VAL A 69 38.13 13.82 32.59
N ILE A 70 38.21 13.98 33.92
CA ILE A 70 37.19 13.48 34.86
C ILE A 70 35.96 14.41 34.94
N LEU A 71 36.12 15.72 34.78
CA LEU A 71 35.04 16.71 34.95
C LEU A 71 34.38 17.16 33.64
N THR A 72 34.99 16.91 32.47
CA THR A 72 34.28 17.01 31.19
C THR A 72 33.34 15.81 31.08
N PRO A 73 32.00 15.99 31.11
CA PRO A 73 31.09 14.91 30.76
C PRO A 73 31.38 14.46 29.32
N ASP A 74 31.15 13.17 29.05
CA ASP A 74 31.47 12.57 27.76
C ASP A 74 30.40 12.94 26.69
N GLU A 75 30.49 14.19 26.23
CA GLU A 75 29.67 14.76 25.15
C GLU A 75 29.87 14.04 23.80
N SER A 76 30.80 13.08 23.70
CA SER A 76 30.97 12.25 22.49
C SER A 76 29.67 11.49 22.14
N HIS A 77 28.89 11.09 23.14
CA HIS A 77 27.57 10.48 22.95
C HIS A 77 26.51 11.45 22.37
N LEU A 78 26.68 12.76 22.55
CA LEU A 78 25.77 13.78 21.99
C LEU A 78 26.15 14.20 20.57
N LEU A 79 27.43 14.05 20.19
CA LEU A 79 27.90 14.15 18.81
C LEU A 79 27.67 12.87 17.99
N LEU A 80 27.36 11.75 18.65
CA LEU A 80 26.99 10.47 18.03
C LEU A 80 25.55 10.44 17.50
N ARG A 81 24.97 11.61 17.18
CA ARG A 81 23.74 11.69 16.40
C ARG A 81 24.10 11.47 14.93
N SER A 82 24.20 10.20 14.53
CA SER A 82 24.39 9.80 13.13
C SER A 82 23.43 10.58 12.23
N HIS A 83 23.99 11.24 11.22
CA HIS A 83 23.18 11.84 10.18
C HIS A 83 22.53 10.69 9.38
N LEU A 84 21.23 10.82 9.10
CA LEU A 84 20.50 9.85 8.29
C LEU A 84 21.19 9.66 6.94
N THR A 85 21.69 8.45 6.71
CA THR A 85 22.36 8.04 5.49
C THR A 85 21.35 7.51 4.45
N MET A 86 21.82 7.17 3.25
CA MET A 86 20.95 6.52 2.25
C MET A 86 20.70 5.06 2.65
N GLU A 87 21.71 4.43 3.24
CA GLU A 87 21.72 3.07 3.74
C GLU A 87 20.71 2.89 4.90
N ASP A 88 20.56 3.91 5.76
CA ASP A 88 19.53 3.93 6.80
C ASP A 88 18.11 3.89 6.21
N LEU A 89 17.86 4.59 5.08
CA LEU A 89 16.54 4.60 4.43
C LEU A 89 16.16 3.26 3.80
N GLU A 90 17.15 2.42 3.48
CA GLU A 90 16.95 1.08 2.92
C GLU A 90 16.95 -0.03 4.00
N SER A 91 17.29 0.31 5.26
CA SER A 91 17.37 -0.67 6.34
C SER A 91 15.98 -1.05 6.90
N ASP A 92 15.84 -2.31 7.33
CA ASP A 92 14.61 -2.79 7.97
C ASP A 92 14.32 -2.11 9.34
N GLU A 93 15.25 -1.32 9.90
CA GLU A 93 15.04 -0.54 11.13
C GLU A 93 14.12 0.68 10.88
N PHE A 94 14.36 1.41 9.79
CA PHE A 94 13.58 2.59 9.42
C PHE A 94 12.33 2.26 8.58
N LYS A 95 12.23 1.03 8.10
CA LYS A 95 11.06 0.52 7.38
C LYS A 95 9.84 0.51 8.29
N VAL A 96 8.82 1.29 7.91
CA VAL A 96 7.57 1.38 8.65
C VAL A 96 6.82 0.06 8.58
N HIS A 97 6.60 -0.57 9.75
CA HIS A 97 5.74 -1.75 9.85
C HIS A 97 4.27 -1.35 9.78
N ASP A 98 3.59 -1.70 8.69
CA ASP A 98 2.14 -1.69 8.60
C ASP A 98 1.57 -3.02 9.15
N PRO A 99 0.79 -2.99 10.25
CA PRO A 99 0.12 -4.18 10.76
C PRO A 99 -1.08 -4.64 9.91
N CYS A 100 -1.47 -3.87 8.88
CA CYS A 100 -2.61 -4.13 7.99
C CYS A 100 -3.90 -4.43 8.79
N ALA A 101 -4.18 -3.61 9.80
CA ALA A 101 -5.23 -3.86 10.77
C ALA A 101 -6.65 -3.78 10.16
N ALA A 102 -7.42 -4.85 10.31
CA ALA A 102 -8.71 -5.07 9.67
C ALA A 102 -9.80 -5.42 10.69
N TRP A 103 -10.90 -4.67 10.73
CA TRP A 103 -12.04 -4.98 11.59
C TRP A 103 -12.80 -6.21 11.08
N LEU A 104 -12.98 -7.21 11.95
CA LEU A 104 -13.80 -8.40 11.68
C LEU A 104 -15.24 -8.22 12.17
N ASN A 105 -15.39 -7.60 13.34
CA ASN A 105 -16.66 -7.18 13.92
C ASN A 105 -16.45 -5.97 14.83
N ASN A 106 -17.48 -5.50 15.53
CA ASN A 106 -17.40 -4.29 16.37
C ASN A 106 -16.46 -4.39 17.59
N ASN A 107 -15.93 -5.58 17.90
CA ASN A 107 -15.11 -5.87 19.08
C ASN A 107 -13.77 -6.56 18.75
N GLU A 108 -13.54 -6.91 17.47
CA GLU A 108 -12.40 -7.72 17.06
C GLU A 108 -11.70 -7.20 15.81
N VAL A 109 -10.38 -7.13 15.89
CA VAL A 109 -9.48 -6.67 14.82
C VAL A 109 -8.50 -7.80 14.48
N ALA A 110 -8.35 -8.12 13.20
CA ALA A 110 -7.23 -8.90 12.68
C ALA A 110 -6.03 -7.97 12.41
N MET A 111 -4.82 -8.40 12.71
CA MET A 111 -3.59 -7.64 12.49
C MET A 111 -2.38 -8.57 12.32
N ARG A 112 -1.32 -8.07 11.68
CA ARG A 112 -0.03 -8.77 11.52
C ARG A 112 1.06 -8.15 12.38
N THR A 113 1.81 -8.99 13.09
CA THR A 113 2.96 -8.55 13.90
C THR A 113 4.21 -8.30 13.05
N ARG A 114 5.26 -7.69 13.62
CA ARG A 114 6.54 -7.45 12.91
C ARG A 114 7.22 -8.75 12.49
N GLU A 115 7.00 -9.80 13.27
CA GLU A 115 7.53 -11.15 13.08
C GLU A 115 6.69 -11.97 12.08
N GLY A 116 5.60 -11.41 11.55
CA GLY A 116 4.78 -11.99 10.48
C GLY A 116 3.55 -12.78 10.93
N HIS A 117 3.30 -12.95 12.24
CA HIS A 117 2.13 -13.70 12.73
C HIS A 117 0.83 -12.95 12.45
N VAL A 118 -0.22 -13.65 12.01
CA VAL A 118 -1.57 -13.09 11.89
C VAL A 118 -2.36 -13.38 13.15
N LEU A 119 -2.72 -12.33 13.87
CA LEU A 119 -3.43 -12.38 15.14
C LEU A 119 -4.83 -11.78 15.02
N THR A 120 -5.73 -12.21 15.88
CA THR A 120 -6.97 -11.50 16.21
C THR A 120 -6.90 -10.94 17.62
N PHE A 121 -7.34 -9.69 17.78
CA PHE A 121 -7.36 -8.98 19.06
C PHE A 121 -8.81 -8.66 19.45
N THR A 122 -9.24 -9.14 20.61
CA THR A 122 -10.58 -8.91 21.17
C THR A 122 -10.53 -7.79 22.20
N LEU A 123 -11.16 -6.64 21.90
CA LEU A 123 -11.08 -5.41 22.70
C LEU A 123 -11.64 -5.57 24.12
N ASN A 124 -12.83 -6.15 24.28
CA ASN A 124 -13.49 -6.25 25.60
C ASN A 124 -12.68 -7.01 26.65
N ASN A 125 -11.90 -8.01 26.24
CA ASN A 125 -11.19 -8.93 27.15
C ASN A 125 -9.65 -8.83 27.04
N ASN A 126 -9.13 -8.00 26.12
CA ASN A 126 -7.71 -7.95 25.73
C ASN A 126 -7.10 -9.32 25.37
N ILE A 127 -7.90 -10.21 24.77
CA ILE A 127 -7.45 -11.55 24.35
C ILE A 127 -6.88 -11.47 22.93
N THR A 128 -5.63 -11.88 22.77
CA THR A 128 -5.02 -12.20 21.47
C THR A 128 -5.22 -13.68 21.14
N THR A 129 -5.58 -13.99 19.90
CA THR A 129 -5.62 -15.36 19.38
C THR A 129 -4.88 -15.41 18.05
N THR A 130 -3.84 -16.22 17.98
CA THR A 130 -3.09 -16.46 16.73
C THR A 130 -3.95 -17.26 15.77
N LEU A 131 -4.09 -16.78 14.53
CA LEU A 131 -4.76 -17.51 13.44
C LEU A 131 -3.77 -18.22 12.53
N LEU A 132 -2.58 -17.66 12.35
CA LEU A 132 -1.55 -18.21 11.46
C LEU A 132 -0.15 -17.75 11.90
N ASP A 133 0.78 -18.70 11.98
CA ASP A 133 2.17 -18.48 12.36
C ASP A 133 3.11 -18.39 11.15
N ASN A 134 4.05 -17.44 11.19
CA ASN A 134 5.10 -17.23 10.17
C ASN A 134 6.14 -18.37 10.12
N SER A 135 6.04 -19.38 10.98
CA SER A 135 6.88 -20.58 10.96
C SER A 135 6.55 -21.54 9.83
N SER A 136 5.33 -21.45 9.27
CA SER A 136 4.84 -22.39 8.24
C SER A 136 4.95 -21.85 6.82
N LEU A 137 4.98 -20.52 6.66
CA LEU A 137 4.95 -19.79 5.39
C LEU A 137 5.70 -18.47 5.59
N ASP A 138 6.40 -17.95 4.58
CA ASP A 138 6.91 -16.57 4.61
C ASP A 138 5.76 -15.58 4.36
N LEU A 139 5.26 -14.99 5.45
CA LEU A 139 4.13 -14.06 5.46
C LEU A 139 4.56 -12.60 5.48
N THR A 140 5.86 -12.30 5.39
CA THR A 140 6.39 -10.94 5.45
C THR A 140 6.00 -10.13 4.22
N SER A 141 6.10 -10.74 3.04
CA SER A 141 5.76 -10.15 1.74
C SER A 141 4.30 -10.41 1.30
N ALA A 142 3.64 -11.42 1.88
CA ALA A 142 2.26 -11.77 1.53
C ALA A 142 1.23 -10.76 2.08
N LYS A 143 0.16 -10.56 1.31
CA LYS A 143 -1.07 -9.90 1.78
C LYS A 143 -2.02 -10.96 2.37
N PHE A 144 -2.76 -10.63 3.42
CA PHE A 144 -3.70 -11.56 4.07
C PHE A 144 -5.09 -10.94 4.27
N GLN A 145 -6.13 -11.76 4.27
CA GLN A 145 -7.49 -11.38 4.67
C GLN A 145 -8.15 -12.52 5.44
N VAL A 146 -8.79 -12.24 6.58
CA VAL A 146 -9.48 -13.25 7.38
C VAL A 146 -10.95 -13.35 6.94
N SER A 147 -11.45 -14.58 6.83
CA SER A 147 -12.86 -14.89 6.54
C SER A 147 -13.81 -14.37 7.63
N ALA A 148 -15.08 -14.10 7.27
CA ALA A 148 -16.07 -13.59 8.22
C ALA A 148 -16.41 -14.59 9.34
N ASP A 149 -16.31 -15.90 9.08
CA ASP A 149 -16.41 -16.96 10.10
C ASP A 149 -15.10 -17.26 10.85
N LYS A 150 -13.99 -16.59 10.49
CA LYS A 150 -12.65 -16.70 11.08
C LYS A 150 -11.99 -18.07 10.99
N ARG A 151 -12.56 -19.02 10.24
CA ARG A 151 -11.99 -20.38 10.10
C ARG A 151 -10.90 -20.46 9.04
N PHE A 152 -10.84 -19.45 8.16
CA PHE A 152 -9.93 -19.40 7.03
C PHE A 152 -9.22 -18.05 6.91
N VAL A 153 -7.97 -18.08 6.44
CA VAL A 153 -7.18 -16.91 6.04
C VAL A 153 -6.87 -17.04 4.55
N LEU A 154 -7.22 -16.02 3.77
CA LEU A 154 -6.83 -15.90 2.37
C LEU A 154 -5.47 -15.22 2.32
N LEU A 155 -4.53 -15.79 1.59
CA LEU A 155 -3.17 -15.31 1.40
C LEU A 155 -2.95 -15.00 -0.09
N ALA A 156 -2.29 -13.88 -0.38
CA ALA A 156 -1.82 -13.54 -1.71
C ALA A 156 -0.29 -13.40 -1.68
N TYR A 157 0.39 -14.18 -2.52
CA TYR A 157 1.85 -14.28 -2.65
C TYR A 157 2.24 -14.22 -4.13
N ASN A 158 3.54 -14.16 -4.45
CA ASN A 158 4.02 -13.91 -5.82
C ASN A 158 3.42 -12.64 -6.45
N ILE A 159 3.25 -11.58 -5.63
CA ILE A 159 2.55 -10.35 -6.01
C ILE A 159 3.33 -9.63 -7.13
N ARG A 160 2.64 -9.36 -8.24
CA ARG A 160 3.13 -8.60 -9.39
C ARG A 160 2.26 -7.36 -9.58
N PRO A 161 2.77 -6.15 -9.27
CA PRO A 161 2.04 -4.90 -9.53
C PRO A 161 1.67 -4.74 -11.01
N VAL A 162 0.50 -4.16 -11.28
CA VAL A 162 -0.01 -3.87 -12.63
C VAL A 162 -0.06 -2.35 -12.85
N PHE A 163 -0.85 -1.63 -12.03
CA PHE A 163 -0.87 -0.17 -11.97
C PHE A 163 -0.54 0.33 -10.55
N SER A 164 -1.19 1.36 -10.00
CA SER A 164 -0.83 1.92 -8.69
C SER A 164 -1.23 1.05 -7.49
N GLN A 165 -2.35 0.33 -7.59
CA GLN A 165 -2.91 -0.52 -6.53
C GLN A 165 -3.19 -1.95 -6.99
N SER A 166 -3.49 -2.15 -8.28
CA SER A 166 -3.72 -3.47 -8.87
C SER A 166 -2.46 -4.33 -8.89
N PHE A 167 -2.66 -5.62 -8.70
CA PHE A 167 -1.63 -6.63 -8.80
C PHE A 167 -2.23 -7.97 -9.21
N THR A 168 -1.50 -8.79 -9.97
CA THR A 168 -1.76 -10.23 -10.03
C THR A 168 -1.00 -10.92 -8.90
N ALA A 169 -1.52 -12.05 -8.42
CA ALA A 169 -0.88 -12.83 -7.37
C ALA A 169 -1.32 -14.31 -7.44
N SER A 170 -0.49 -15.19 -6.88
CA SER A 170 -0.92 -16.53 -6.48
C SER A 170 -1.74 -16.43 -5.19
N TYR A 171 -2.89 -17.12 -5.13
CA TYR A 171 -3.76 -17.11 -3.95
C TYR A 171 -3.89 -18.49 -3.32
N ALA A 172 -3.87 -18.53 -1.98
CA ALA A 172 -4.12 -19.75 -1.21
C ALA A 172 -4.99 -19.47 0.01
N ILE A 173 -5.75 -20.47 0.44
CA ILE A 173 -6.67 -20.45 1.57
C ILE A 173 -6.10 -21.36 2.65
N TYR A 174 -5.66 -20.76 3.74
CA TYR A 174 -5.22 -21.45 4.94
C TYR A 174 -6.40 -21.75 5.87
N SER A 175 -6.47 -22.97 6.40
CA SER A 175 -7.48 -23.43 7.35
C SER A 175 -6.93 -23.39 8.79
N VAL A 176 -7.51 -22.53 9.62
CA VAL A 176 -7.05 -22.27 11.00
C VAL A 176 -7.23 -23.50 11.91
N ALA A 177 -8.17 -24.40 11.60
CA ALA A 177 -8.51 -25.52 12.47
C ALA A 177 -7.55 -26.72 12.38
N ASN A 178 -6.88 -26.91 11.24
CA ASN A 178 -6.02 -28.06 10.98
C ASN A 178 -4.67 -27.72 10.31
N GLY A 179 -4.48 -26.47 9.87
CA GLY A 179 -3.24 -26.01 9.24
C GLY A 179 -3.14 -26.30 7.74
N ASP A 180 -4.20 -26.81 7.11
CA ASP A 180 -4.18 -27.12 5.67
C ASP A 180 -4.11 -25.85 4.82
N LEU A 181 -3.38 -25.92 3.71
CA LEU A 181 -3.29 -24.87 2.70
C LEU A 181 -3.91 -25.37 1.38
N LEU A 182 -4.92 -24.66 0.87
CA LEU A 182 -5.60 -24.96 -0.38
C LEU A 182 -5.33 -23.84 -1.40
N GLU A 183 -4.67 -24.14 -2.52
CA GLU A 183 -4.51 -23.18 -3.60
C GLU A 183 -5.86 -22.80 -4.24
N LEU A 184 -6.04 -21.53 -4.58
CA LEU A 184 -7.24 -21.02 -5.23
C LEU A 184 -7.01 -20.93 -6.74
N SER A 185 -7.71 -21.76 -7.50
CA SER A 185 -7.65 -21.83 -8.96
C SER A 185 -9.05 -21.84 -9.60
N PRO A 186 -9.19 -21.37 -10.86
CA PRO A 186 -10.42 -21.54 -11.64
C PRO A 186 -10.55 -23.01 -12.09
N ALA A 187 -11.78 -23.53 -12.14
CA ALA A 187 -12.02 -24.92 -12.56
C ALA A 187 -11.65 -25.21 -14.03
N GLU A 188 -11.50 -24.16 -14.84
CA GLU A 188 -11.22 -24.22 -16.27
C GLU A 188 -9.71 -24.32 -16.59
N ARG A 189 -8.83 -23.96 -15.64
CA ARG A 189 -7.38 -23.89 -15.86
C ARG A 189 -6.60 -24.06 -14.56
N GLU A 190 -5.64 -24.98 -14.54
CA GLU A 190 -4.72 -25.18 -13.40
C GLU A 190 -3.67 -24.04 -13.34
N THR A 191 -4.14 -22.85 -12.96
CA THR A 191 -3.31 -21.68 -12.65
C THR A 191 -3.73 -21.09 -11.31
N THR A 192 -2.76 -20.61 -10.55
CA THR A 192 -2.99 -19.89 -9.29
C THR A 192 -2.89 -18.38 -9.44
N GLU A 193 -2.40 -17.87 -10.58
CA GLU A 193 -2.30 -16.44 -10.84
C GLU A 193 -3.68 -15.85 -11.14
N LEU A 194 -4.21 -15.07 -10.20
CA LEU A 194 -5.50 -14.38 -10.27
C LEU A 194 -5.28 -12.86 -10.23
N GLN A 195 -6.21 -12.10 -10.80
CA GLN A 195 -6.18 -10.63 -10.81
C GLN A 195 -6.70 -10.04 -9.48
N TYR A 196 -7.51 -10.81 -8.75
CA TYR A 196 -8.08 -10.41 -7.46
C TYR A 196 -8.67 -11.61 -6.74
N ALA A 197 -8.64 -11.63 -5.40
CA ALA A 197 -9.56 -12.43 -4.60
C ALA A 197 -9.86 -11.75 -3.25
N SER A 198 -11.09 -11.88 -2.75
CA SER A 198 -11.47 -11.46 -1.39
C SER A 198 -12.65 -12.25 -0.82
N TRP A 199 -12.75 -12.26 0.51
CA TRP A 199 -13.89 -12.82 1.23
C TRP A 199 -15.13 -11.93 1.07
N GLY A 200 -16.28 -12.59 0.94
CA GLY A 200 -17.58 -11.94 1.11
C GLY A 200 -17.93 -11.74 2.60
N PRO A 201 -18.98 -10.97 2.90
CA PRO A 201 -19.32 -10.54 4.26
C PRO A 201 -20.01 -11.61 5.11
N GLN A 202 -20.26 -12.82 4.58
CA GLN A 202 -20.96 -13.89 5.29
C GLN A 202 -20.19 -15.21 5.20
N GLY A 203 -20.02 -15.88 6.34
CA GLY A 203 -19.39 -17.19 6.43
C GLY A 203 -17.96 -17.22 5.88
N ASN A 204 -17.72 -18.14 4.96
CA ASN A 204 -16.48 -18.28 4.19
C ASN A 204 -16.74 -18.26 2.68
N GLN A 205 -17.74 -17.48 2.24
CA GLN A 205 -17.94 -17.23 0.81
C GLN A 205 -16.86 -16.27 0.29
N LEU A 206 -16.44 -16.42 -0.96
CA LEU A 206 -15.41 -15.57 -1.57
C LEU A 206 -15.70 -15.33 -3.05
N ALA A 207 -15.13 -14.25 -3.59
CA ALA A 207 -15.09 -13.99 -5.02
C ALA A 207 -13.64 -13.76 -5.46
N PHE A 208 -13.35 -14.16 -6.69
CA PHE A 208 -12.06 -13.92 -7.33
C PHE A 208 -12.24 -13.56 -8.80
N VAL A 209 -11.25 -12.90 -9.38
CA VAL A 209 -11.27 -12.46 -10.78
C VAL A 209 -10.14 -13.12 -11.54
N PHE A 210 -10.51 -13.77 -12.65
CA PHE A 210 -9.60 -14.47 -13.55
C PHE A 210 -10.03 -14.20 -15.00
N ASP A 211 -9.07 -13.82 -15.85
CA ASP A 211 -9.27 -13.50 -17.27
C ASP A 211 -10.37 -12.43 -17.54
N GLY A 212 -10.48 -11.45 -16.64
CA GLY A 212 -11.49 -10.39 -16.66
C GLY A 212 -12.89 -10.80 -16.18
N ASP A 213 -13.06 -12.05 -15.73
CA ASP A 213 -14.32 -12.60 -15.26
C ASP A 213 -14.38 -12.88 -13.76
N ILE A 214 -15.55 -12.67 -13.17
CA ILE A 214 -15.82 -12.86 -11.76
C ILE A 214 -16.25 -14.30 -11.51
N TYR A 215 -15.57 -14.97 -10.58
CA TYR A 215 -15.90 -16.28 -10.05
C TYR A 215 -16.31 -16.17 -8.59
N TYR A 216 -17.29 -16.98 -8.18
CA TYR A 216 -17.82 -17.00 -6.83
C TYR A 216 -17.79 -18.41 -6.24
N LYS A 217 -17.36 -18.55 -4.99
CA LYS A 217 -17.48 -19.78 -4.21
C LYS A 217 -18.38 -19.49 -2.99
N PRO A 218 -19.55 -20.15 -2.88
CA PRO A 218 -20.42 -20.05 -1.70
C PRO A 218 -19.74 -20.49 -0.39
N SER A 219 -18.76 -21.39 -0.48
CA SER A 219 -17.87 -21.79 0.61
C SER A 219 -16.55 -22.30 0.03
N VAL A 220 -15.49 -22.38 0.86
CA VAL A 220 -14.17 -22.91 0.46
C VAL A 220 -14.27 -24.30 -0.19
N ALA A 221 -15.14 -25.18 0.32
CA ALA A 221 -15.36 -26.53 -0.19
C ALA A 221 -16.24 -26.61 -1.45
N SER A 222 -16.91 -25.52 -1.85
CA SER A 222 -17.74 -25.48 -3.05
C SER A 222 -16.90 -25.28 -4.31
N ASN A 223 -17.31 -25.88 -5.43
CA ASN A 223 -16.72 -25.55 -6.74
C ASN A 223 -17.00 -24.07 -7.10
N PRO A 224 -16.07 -23.39 -7.82
CA PRO A 224 -16.30 -22.03 -8.26
C PRO A 224 -17.39 -21.95 -9.34
N LEU A 225 -18.28 -20.97 -9.21
CA LEU A 225 -19.29 -20.58 -10.19
C LEU A 225 -18.81 -19.33 -10.93
N ARG A 226 -18.66 -19.41 -12.25
CA ARG A 226 -18.40 -18.24 -13.10
C ARG A 226 -19.67 -17.39 -13.22
N LEU A 227 -19.59 -16.12 -12.86
CA LEU A 227 -20.73 -15.18 -12.83
C LEU A 227 -20.82 -14.31 -14.09
N THR A 228 -19.71 -14.12 -14.81
CA THR A 228 -19.62 -13.28 -16.01
C THR A 228 -18.92 -14.02 -17.14
N SER A 229 -19.11 -13.53 -18.37
CA SER A 229 -18.32 -13.93 -19.54
C SER A 229 -17.75 -12.67 -20.20
N THR A 230 -16.44 -12.59 -20.31
CA THR A 230 -15.73 -11.67 -21.19
C THR A 230 -15.77 -12.15 -22.64
N ASP A 231 -15.58 -11.21 -23.58
CA ASP A 231 -15.39 -11.51 -25.00
C ASP A 231 -13.91 -11.88 -25.25
N GLU A 232 -13.62 -12.75 -26.24
CA GLU A 232 -12.27 -13.30 -26.51
C GLU A 232 -11.17 -12.24 -26.69
N ASP A 233 -11.55 -11.03 -27.13
CA ASP A 233 -10.67 -9.88 -27.32
C ASP A 233 -10.14 -9.25 -26.02
N GLN A 234 -10.62 -9.67 -24.84
CA GLN A 234 -10.25 -9.15 -23.50
C GLN A 234 -10.40 -7.63 -23.30
N LYS A 235 -11.18 -6.95 -24.16
CA LYS A 235 -11.47 -5.51 -24.10
C LYS A 235 -12.51 -5.14 -23.03
N VAL A 236 -13.05 -6.12 -22.31
CA VAL A 236 -14.06 -5.93 -21.26
C VAL A 236 -13.51 -6.48 -19.96
N VAL A 237 -13.69 -5.74 -18.87
CA VAL A 237 -13.31 -6.16 -17.52
C VAL A 237 -14.56 -6.12 -16.63
N ASN A 238 -14.78 -7.19 -15.85
CA ASN A 238 -15.88 -7.28 -14.90
C ASN A 238 -15.35 -7.26 -13.46
N GLY A 239 -15.86 -6.33 -12.63
CA GLY A 239 -15.56 -6.28 -11.20
C GLY A 239 -14.18 -5.75 -10.81
N LEU A 240 -13.32 -5.43 -11.78
CA LEU A 240 -12.09 -4.66 -11.58
C LEU A 240 -12.12 -3.38 -12.43
N SER A 241 -11.35 -2.39 -11.99
CA SER A 241 -11.12 -1.16 -12.74
C SER A 241 -10.23 -1.41 -13.95
N ASP A 242 -10.40 -0.62 -15.03
CA ASP A 242 -9.33 -0.39 -16.00
C ASP A 242 -8.36 0.69 -15.46
N TRP A 243 -7.32 1.02 -16.23
CA TRP A 243 -6.39 2.10 -15.89
C TRP A 243 -7.10 3.43 -15.57
N THR A 244 -8.11 3.79 -16.38
CA THR A 244 -8.88 5.03 -16.17
C THR A 244 -9.61 5.03 -14.84
N TYR A 245 -10.29 3.92 -14.51
CA TYR A 245 -11.05 3.83 -13.27
C TYR A 245 -10.15 3.69 -12.03
N GLU A 246 -9.01 3.01 -12.14
CA GLU A 246 -8.08 2.84 -11.03
C GLU A 246 -7.37 4.14 -10.67
N GLU A 247 -6.82 4.87 -11.65
CA GLU A 247 -5.97 6.04 -11.40
C GLU A 247 -6.77 7.35 -11.26
N GLU A 248 -7.92 7.50 -11.93
CA GLU A 248 -8.59 8.80 -12.09
C GLU A 248 -10.05 8.87 -11.58
N VAL A 249 -10.80 7.75 -11.53
CA VAL A 249 -12.26 7.77 -11.21
C VAL A 249 -12.62 7.19 -9.84
N LEU A 250 -12.20 5.97 -9.53
CA LEU A 250 -12.50 5.28 -8.27
C LEU A 250 -11.35 5.32 -7.27
N LEU A 251 -10.12 5.55 -7.75
CA LEU A 251 -8.91 5.50 -6.92
C LEU A 251 -8.73 4.15 -6.20
N THR A 252 -9.21 3.08 -6.85
CA THR A 252 -9.05 1.68 -6.43
C THR A 252 -9.28 0.75 -7.62
N TYR A 253 -8.65 -0.42 -7.56
CA TYR A 253 -8.73 -1.48 -8.57
C TYR A 253 -9.92 -2.43 -8.38
N ALA A 254 -10.51 -2.48 -7.18
CA ALA A 254 -11.71 -3.27 -6.90
C ALA A 254 -12.97 -2.50 -7.33
N ALA A 255 -13.63 -2.96 -8.40
CA ALA A 255 -14.86 -2.36 -8.94
C ALA A 255 -16.09 -3.27 -8.70
N HIS A 256 -16.13 -3.95 -7.55
CA HIS A 256 -17.26 -4.77 -7.11
C HIS A 256 -17.52 -4.61 -5.61
N TRP A 257 -18.79 -4.73 -5.23
CA TRP A 257 -19.28 -4.47 -3.88
C TRP A 257 -20.31 -5.51 -3.47
N TRP A 258 -19.98 -6.27 -2.43
CA TRP A 258 -20.93 -7.15 -1.76
C TRP A 258 -22.02 -6.37 -1.02
N SER A 259 -23.28 -6.80 -1.19
CA SER A 259 -24.42 -6.45 -0.33
C SER A 259 -24.17 -6.78 1.14
N MET A 260 -24.90 -6.15 2.06
CA MET A 260 -24.66 -6.29 3.51
C MET A 260 -24.91 -7.72 4.04
N ASP A 261 -25.90 -8.41 3.49
CA ASP A 261 -26.20 -9.82 3.78
C ASP A 261 -25.45 -10.80 2.87
N GLY A 262 -24.57 -10.31 2.00
CA GLY A 262 -23.79 -11.14 1.08
C GLY A 262 -24.61 -11.89 0.02
N ALA A 263 -25.91 -11.61 -0.14
CA ALA A 263 -26.79 -12.32 -1.08
C ALA A 263 -26.64 -11.85 -2.54
N ARG A 264 -26.04 -10.68 -2.74
CA ARG A 264 -25.87 -10.00 -4.04
C ARG A 264 -24.46 -9.42 -4.17
N LEU A 265 -23.94 -9.43 -5.40
CA LEU A 265 -22.71 -8.75 -5.79
C LEU A 265 -23.04 -7.69 -6.83
N ALA A 266 -22.74 -6.43 -6.52
CA ALA A 266 -22.72 -5.36 -7.51
C ALA A 266 -21.32 -5.27 -8.13
N TYR A 267 -21.22 -4.97 -9.42
CA TYR A 267 -19.94 -4.83 -10.11
C TYR A 267 -20.03 -3.89 -11.31
N LEU A 268 -18.93 -3.22 -11.64
CA LEU A 268 -18.80 -2.53 -12.91
C LEU A 268 -18.40 -3.52 -14.00
N ARG A 269 -19.04 -3.39 -15.17
CA ARG A 269 -18.55 -3.89 -16.44
C ARG A 269 -18.00 -2.70 -17.22
N ILE A 270 -16.68 -2.68 -17.40
CA ILE A 270 -15.96 -1.62 -18.09
C ILE A 270 -15.60 -2.14 -19.48
N ASN A 271 -16.07 -1.47 -20.53
CA ASN A 271 -15.83 -1.84 -21.92
C ASN A 271 -14.91 -0.82 -22.59
N ASN A 272 -13.69 -1.28 -22.89
CA ASN A 272 -12.63 -0.52 -23.54
C ASN A 272 -12.61 -0.64 -25.07
N SER A 273 -13.60 -1.28 -25.70
CA SER A 273 -13.58 -1.55 -27.15
C SER A 273 -13.51 -0.29 -28.03
N ALA A 274 -13.93 0.86 -27.51
CA ALA A 274 -13.82 2.17 -28.17
C ALA A 274 -12.63 3.01 -27.65
N THR A 275 -11.97 2.61 -26.57
CA THR A 275 -10.87 3.35 -25.94
C THR A 275 -9.58 3.14 -26.76
N PRO A 276 -8.84 4.20 -27.13
CA PRO A 276 -7.53 4.03 -27.76
C PRO A 276 -6.55 3.32 -26.83
N VAL A 277 -5.61 2.56 -27.39
CA VAL A 277 -4.54 1.91 -26.62
C VAL A 277 -3.29 2.77 -26.56
N MET A 278 -2.55 2.65 -25.46
CA MET A 278 -1.18 3.11 -25.32
C MET A 278 -0.23 1.90 -25.33
N GLU A 279 0.90 2.06 -26.01
CA GLU A 279 2.00 1.10 -25.98
C GLU A 279 3.14 1.65 -25.13
N VAL A 280 3.60 0.86 -24.16
CA VAL A 280 4.79 1.12 -23.34
C VAL A 280 5.85 0.09 -23.72
N PRO A 281 7.00 0.49 -24.30
CA PRO A 281 8.02 -0.44 -24.73
C PRO A 281 8.75 -1.07 -23.54
N HIS A 282 8.79 -2.40 -23.47
CA HIS A 282 9.48 -3.15 -22.41
C HIS A 282 10.71 -3.88 -22.98
N PHE A 283 11.89 -3.33 -22.71
CA PHE A 283 13.17 -3.76 -23.31
C PHE A 283 13.86 -4.93 -22.60
N LEU A 284 13.36 -5.36 -21.45
CA LEU A 284 13.95 -6.43 -20.62
C LEU A 284 13.10 -7.72 -20.71
N GLY A 285 13.59 -8.81 -20.12
CA GLY A 285 12.81 -10.05 -19.96
C GLY A 285 12.84 -11.05 -21.13
N GLY A 286 13.51 -10.76 -22.26
CA GLY A 286 13.63 -11.72 -23.36
C GLY A 286 14.65 -11.34 -24.43
N LEU A 287 14.97 -12.28 -25.33
CA LEU A 287 15.83 -12.04 -26.50
C LEU A 287 15.19 -11.05 -27.49
N TYR A 288 13.86 -11.06 -27.56
CA TYR A 288 13.04 -10.12 -28.31
C TYR A 288 12.18 -9.33 -27.31
N PRO A 289 12.38 -8.00 -27.19
CA PRO A 289 11.50 -7.11 -26.44
C PRO A 289 10.03 -7.24 -26.85
N SER A 290 9.13 -6.88 -25.93
CA SER A 290 7.69 -6.79 -26.20
C SER A 290 7.14 -5.48 -25.66
N ASN A 291 6.02 -5.01 -26.20
CA ASN A 291 5.34 -3.81 -25.70
C ASN A 291 4.22 -4.23 -24.74
N MET A 292 4.11 -3.55 -23.61
CA MET A 292 2.91 -3.58 -22.79
C MET A 292 1.87 -2.69 -23.47
N ILE A 293 0.68 -3.23 -23.76
CA ILE A 293 -0.40 -2.52 -24.45
C ILE A 293 -1.62 -2.48 -23.54
N PHE A 294 -2.18 -1.30 -23.29
CA PHE A 294 -3.39 -1.16 -22.47
C PHE A 294 -4.26 0.03 -22.91
N PRO A 295 -5.58 0.01 -22.64
CA PRO A 295 -6.47 1.12 -22.92
C PRO A 295 -6.07 2.38 -22.15
N TYR A 296 -5.93 3.52 -22.85
CA TYR A 296 -5.56 4.80 -22.26
C TYR A 296 -6.25 5.96 -23.01
N PRO A 297 -7.33 6.54 -22.46
CA PRO A 297 -8.01 7.66 -23.09
C PRO A 297 -7.22 8.96 -22.88
N LYS A 298 -6.55 9.45 -23.93
CA LYS A 298 -5.98 10.82 -23.92
C LYS A 298 -7.07 11.88 -23.99
N ALA A 299 -6.74 13.12 -23.59
CA ALA A 299 -7.63 14.27 -23.64
C ALA A 299 -8.35 14.38 -25.00
N GLY A 300 -9.70 14.39 -24.96
CA GLY A 300 -10.57 14.46 -26.15
C GLY A 300 -10.87 13.13 -26.84
N SER A 301 -10.14 12.04 -26.57
CA SER A 301 -10.44 10.72 -27.17
C SER A 301 -11.65 10.02 -26.53
N SER A 302 -12.17 8.96 -27.13
CA SER A 302 -13.22 8.12 -26.55
C SER A 302 -12.80 7.53 -25.20
N ILE A 303 -13.73 7.55 -24.24
CA ILE A 303 -13.54 7.00 -22.89
C ILE A 303 -14.10 5.56 -22.80
N PRO A 304 -13.69 4.74 -21.82
CA PRO A 304 -14.37 3.47 -21.54
C PRO A 304 -15.87 3.67 -21.28
N SER A 305 -16.68 2.78 -21.84
CA SER A 305 -18.10 2.68 -21.50
C SER A 305 -18.28 1.87 -20.22
N VAL A 306 -19.17 2.31 -19.32
CA VAL A 306 -19.40 1.68 -18.02
C VAL A 306 -20.87 1.28 -17.85
N SER A 307 -21.09 0.08 -17.31
CA SER A 307 -22.38 -0.38 -16.80
C SER A 307 -22.22 -0.85 -15.36
N LEU A 308 -23.16 -0.52 -14.48
CA LEU A 308 -23.24 -1.11 -13.13
C LEU A 308 -24.26 -2.24 -13.16
N LEU A 309 -23.81 -3.46 -12.86
CA LEU A 309 -24.67 -4.64 -12.79
C LEU A 309 -24.74 -5.16 -11.37
N VAL A 310 -25.85 -5.85 -11.05
CA VAL A 310 -26.01 -6.59 -9.80
C VAL A 310 -26.47 -8.01 -10.10
N VAL A 311 -25.69 -8.99 -9.65
CA VAL A 311 -26.02 -10.41 -9.73
C VAL A 311 -26.46 -10.95 -8.37
N ASN A 312 -27.49 -11.80 -8.39
CA ASN A 312 -27.96 -12.54 -7.23
C ASN A 312 -27.13 -13.82 -7.05
N LEU A 313 -26.64 -14.07 -5.83
CA LEU A 313 -25.75 -15.20 -5.52
C LEU A 313 -26.48 -16.42 -4.95
N TYR A 314 -27.72 -16.26 -4.46
CA TYR A 314 -28.54 -17.36 -3.95
C TYR A 314 -29.65 -17.75 -4.92
N GLY A 315 -29.61 -18.99 -5.42
CA GLY A 315 -30.56 -19.50 -6.42
C GLY A 315 -30.15 -19.12 -7.84
N PRO A 316 -31.09 -18.80 -8.74
CA PRO A 316 -30.75 -18.38 -10.09
C PRO A 316 -29.93 -17.08 -10.10
N ALA A 317 -28.78 -17.12 -10.79
CA ALA A 317 -27.87 -16.00 -10.98
C ALA A 317 -28.40 -14.99 -12.01
N HIS A 318 -29.58 -14.42 -11.73
CA HIS A 318 -30.12 -13.32 -12.50
C HIS A 318 -29.29 -12.06 -12.24
N THR A 319 -28.87 -11.43 -13.34
CA THR A 319 -28.10 -10.17 -13.34
C THR A 319 -28.98 -9.05 -13.89
N LEU A 320 -29.01 -7.91 -13.20
CA LEU A 320 -29.74 -6.71 -13.59
C LEU A 320 -28.79 -5.52 -13.72
N GLU A 321 -28.95 -4.72 -14.77
CA GLU A 321 -28.26 -3.44 -14.93
C GLU A 321 -28.97 -2.35 -14.12
N MET A 322 -28.20 -1.52 -13.41
CA MET A 322 -28.69 -0.37 -12.67
C MET A 322 -28.72 0.84 -13.61
N LEU A 323 -29.93 1.23 -14.05
CA LEU A 323 -30.08 2.20 -15.14
C LEU A 323 -29.57 3.60 -14.76
N PRO A 324 -28.79 4.28 -15.62
CA PRO A 324 -28.36 5.65 -15.38
C PRO A 324 -29.56 6.63 -15.41
N PRO A 325 -29.46 7.76 -14.70
CA PRO A 325 -30.50 8.80 -14.70
C PRO A 325 -30.74 9.34 -16.12
N ASP A 326 -31.99 9.77 -16.40
CA ASP A 326 -32.42 10.21 -17.75
C ASP A 326 -31.51 11.32 -18.31
N SER A 327 -31.04 12.21 -17.45
CA SER A 327 -30.15 13.33 -17.81
C SER A 327 -28.76 12.90 -18.32
N LEU A 328 -28.32 11.68 -18.00
CA LEU A 328 -27.00 11.13 -18.37
C LEU A 328 -27.09 9.88 -19.26
N ARG A 329 -28.25 9.23 -19.40
CA ARG A 329 -28.42 7.97 -20.17
C ARG A 329 -27.92 8.04 -21.61
N ALA A 330 -28.07 9.19 -22.28
CA ALA A 330 -27.65 9.41 -23.67
C ALA A 330 -26.27 10.12 -23.77
N ARG A 331 -25.47 10.13 -22.70
CA ARG A 331 -24.20 10.86 -22.63
C ARG A 331 -23.09 9.98 -22.05
N GLU A 332 -21.87 10.23 -22.50
CA GLU A 332 -20.66 9.72 -21.83
C GLU A 332 -20.66 10.17 -20.36
N ASN A 333 -20.51 9.20 -19.46
CA ASN A 333 -20.59 9.38 -18.02
C ASN A 333 -19.63 8.44 -17.29
N TYR A 334 -19.34 8.76 -16.04
CA TYR A 334 -18.52 7.95 -15.14
C TYR A 334 -19.34 7.54 -13.92
N ILE A 335 -19.08 6.35 -13.37
CA ILE A 335 -19.61 5.93 -12.06
C ILE A 335 -18.49 6.10 -11.03
N SER A 336 -18.60 7.14 -10.20
CA SER A 336 -17.54 7.55 -9.26
C SER A 336 -17.75 7.06 -7.82
N MET A 337 -18.90 6.46 -7.52
CA MET A 337 -19.19 5.86 -6.23
C MET A 337 -20.32 4.86 -6.37
N VAL A 338 -20.17 3.69 -5.75
CA VAL A 338 -21.21 2.69 -5.52
C VAL A 338 -21.12 2.26 -4.07
N ASN A 339 -22.24 2.29 -3.33
CA ASN A 339 -22.28 1.83 -1.95
C ASN A 339 -23.65 1.24 -1.61
N TRP A 340 -23.67 0.12 -0.90
CA TRP A 340 -24.90 -0.50 -0.43
C TRP A 340 -25.44 0.27 0.78
N ILE A 341 -26.71 0.68 0.72
CA ILE A 341 -27.43 1.31 1.84
C ILE A 341 -28.40 0.35 2.54
N SER A 342 -28.67 -0.80 1.94
CA SER A 342 -29.35 -1.96 2.53
C SER A 342 -28.97 -3.22 1.74
N SER A 343 -29.55 -4.38 2.04
CA SER A 343 -29.38 -5.60 1.22
C SER A 343 -29.87 -5.49 -0.23
N THR A 344 -30.84 -4.61 -0.52
CA THR A 344 -31.44 -4.50 -1.86
C THR A 344 -31.27 -3.13 -2.52
N ARG A 345 -30.70 -2.14 -1.81
CA ARG A 345 -30.54 -0.78 -2.35
C ARG A 345 -29.10 -0.32 -2.34
N LEU A 346 -28.71 0.33 -3.44
CA LEU A 346 -27.42 1.00 -3.60
C LEU A 346 -27.61 2.50 -3.74
N ALA A 347 -26.76 3.28 -3.09
CA ALA A 347 -26.49 4.66 -3.47
C ALA A 347 -25.36 4.65 -4.52
N VAL A 348 -25.56 5.36 -5.61
CA VAL A 348 -24.63 5.40 -6.75
C VAL A 348 -24.47 6.84 -7.22
N ARG A 349 -23.25 7.22 -7.64
CA ARG A 349 -22.95 8.58 -8.15
C ARG A 349 -22.48 8.51 -9.60
N TRP A 350 -23.23 9.15 -10.47
CA TRP A 350 -22.88 9.37 -11.87
C TRP A 350 -22.32 10.78 -12.04
N LEU A 351 -21.24 10.90 -12.79
CA LEU A 351 -20.69 12.17 -13.26
C LEU A 351 -20.85 12.22 -14.78
N ASN A 352 -21.14 13.39 -15.34
CA ASN A 352 -20.97 13.56 -16.79
C ASN A 352 -19.48 13.55 -17.16
N ARG A 353 -19.14 13.29 -18.43
CA ARG A 353 -17.75 13.30 -18.91
C ARG A 353 -16.99 14.61 -18.62
N ALA A 354 -17.68 15.75 -18.61
CA ALA A 354 -17.09 17.06 -18.30
C ALA A 354 -16.89 17.30 -16.78
N GLN A 355 -17.30 16.35 -15.93
CA GLN A 355 -17.20 16.38 -14.46
C GLN A 355 -17.78 17.65 -13.78
N ASN A 356 -18.68 18.35 -14.45
CA ASN A 356 -19.35 19.55 -13.94
C ASN A 356 -20.82 19.31 -13.52
N GLN A 357 -21.34 18.10 -13.73
CA GLN A 357 -22.63 17.64 -13.24
C GLN A 357 -22.45 16.30 -12.52
N SER A 358 -22.94 16.25 -11.27
CA SER A 358 -22.97 15.05 -10.43
C SER A 358 -24.40 14.74 -10.04
N VAL A 359 -24.82 13.49 -10.23
CA VAL A 359 -26.16 12.99 -9.88
C VAL A 359 -25.99 11.81 -8.93
N LEU A 360 -26.63 11.88 -7.77
CA LEU A 360 -26.74 10.78 -6.80
C LEU A 360 -28.11 10.13 -6.98
N CYS A 361 -28.16 8.82 -7.21
CA CYS A 361 -29.41 8.07 -7.24
C CYS A 361 -29.38 6.92 -6.22
N VAL A 362 -30.57 6.50 -5.79
CA VAL A 362 -30.78 5.23 -5.11
C VAL A 362 -31.36 4.23 -6.11
N CYS A 363 -30.65 3.12 -6.32
CA CYS A 363 -31.05 2.00 -7.16
C CYS A 363 -31.59 0.84 -6.32
N GLU A 364 -32.64 0.20 -6.82
CA GLU A 364 -33.25 -0.98 -6.24
C GLU A 364 -32.76 -2.23 -7.01
N ALA A 365 -31.84 -2.99 -6.42
CA ALA A 365 -31.16 -4.15 -6.99
C ALA A 365 -32.10 -5.31 -7.36
N THR A 366 -33.35 -5.29 -6.89
CA THR A 366 -34.39 -6.27 -7.27
C THR A 366 -35.06 -5.95 -8.61
N THR A 367 -34.92 -4.71 -9.12
CA THR A 367 -35.64 -4.25 -10.32
C THR A 367 -34.75 -3.53 -11.35
N GLY A 368 -33.57 -3.03 -10.97
CA GLY A 368 -32.72 -2.19 -11.83
C GLY A 368 -33.16 -0.72 -11.90
N ALA A 369 -34.28 -0.37 -11.27
CA ALA A 369 -34.78 1.00 -11.24
C ALA A 369 -33.92 1.88 -10.32
N CYS A 370 -33.45 3.01 -10.84
CA CYS A 370 -32.72 4.03 -10.11
C CYS A 370 -33.53 5.33 -10.04
N SER A 371 -33.53 5.95 -8.86
CA SER A 371 -34.28 7.18 -8.57
C SER A 371 -33.33 8.27 -8.09
N GLU A 372 -33.34 9.43 -8.76
CA GLU A 372 -32.50 10.57 -8.37
C GLU A 372 -32.85 11.03 -6.95
N VAL A 373 -31.83 11.22 -6.10
CA VAL A 373 -31.99 11.80 -4.77
C VAL A 373 -32.12 13.31 -4.94
N SER A 374 -33.35 13.79 -5.06
CA SER A 374 -33.63 15.22 -5.01
C SER A 374 -33.10 15.79 -3.70
N GLY A 375 -32.18 16.75 -3.77
CA GLY A 375 -31.65 17.42 -2.59
C GLY A 375 -32.77 18.04 -1.74
N CYS A 376 -32.55 18.13 -0.42
CA CYS A 376 -33.45 18.87 0.46
C CYS A 376 -33.62 20.30 -0.08
N ARG A 377 -34.89 20.72 -0.24
CA ARG A 377 -35.23 22.12 -0.54
C ARG A 377 -35.05 23.01 0.68
#